data_AF-T1EIR4-F1
#
_entry.id   AF-T1EIR4-F1
#
_cell.length_a   1.000
_cell.length_b   1.000
_cell.length_c   1.000
_cell.angle_alpha   90.00
_cell.angle_beta   90.00
_cell.angle_gamma   90.00
#
_symmetry.space_group_name_H-M   'P 1'
#
loop_
_entity.id
_entity.type
_entity.pdbx_description
1 polymer ?
#
loop_
_entity_poly.entity_id
_entity_poly.type
_entity_poly.pdbx_seq_one_letter_code
_entity_poly.pdbx_strand_id
1 'polypeptide(L)' 'LKIGSRVIVGTKHPHTGTLRFIGTVHFKRGFWCGVELDDETGLHDGLVSGVRYFTCPPKKGLFAPLSKI' A
#
# COMPACT_ATOMS: atom_id res chain seq x y z
N LEU A 1 -1.26 -10.01 9.91
CA LEU A 1 -1.63 -9.23 8.70
C LEU A 1 -1.95 -10.19 7.58
N LYS A 2 -3.12 -10.04 6.94
CA LYS A 2 -3.58 -10.90 5.84
C LYS A 2 -4.03 -10.02 4.67
N ILE A 3 -3.75 -10.45 3.44
CA ILE A 3 -4.29 -9.79 2.24
C ILE A 3 -5.82 -9.76 2.33
N GLY A 4 -6.42 -8.62 1.99
CA GLY A 4 -7.84 -8.33 2.13
C GLY A 4 -8.24 -7.76 3.50
N SER A 5 -7.35 -7.76 4.50
CA SER A 5 -7.63 -7.11 5.79
C SER A 5 -7.75 -5.60 5.64
N ARG A 6 -8.64 -5.01 6.43
CA ARG A 6 -8.69 -3.57 6.69
C ARG A 6 -7.54 -3.16 7.59
N VAL A 7 -6.85 -2.08 7.23
CA VAL A 7 -5.67 -1.59 7.93
C VAL A 7 -5.68 -0.07 8.02
N ILE A 8 -4.93 0.46 8.99
CA ILE A 8 -4.68 1.89 9.14
C ILE A 8 -3.19 2.12 8.85
N VAL A 9 -2.88 3.07 7.97
CA VAL A 9 -1.51 3.37 7.54
C VAL A 9 -1.07 4.71 8.12
N GLY A 10 0.04 4.71 8.86
CA GLY A 10 0.65 5.91 9.43
C GLY A 10 0.06 6.33 10.78
N THR A 11 0.77 7.23 11.49
CA THR A 11 0.46 7.58 12.88
C THR A 11 0.03 9.04 13.10
N LYS A 12 0.47 9.98 12.25
CA LYS A 12 0.11 11.41 12.37
C LYS A 12 -1.11 11.79 11.54
N HIS A 13 -1.21 11.24 10.33
CA HIS A 13 -2.36 11.39 9.43
C HIS A 13 -2.72 9.98 8.97
N PRO A 14 -3.47 9.21 9.78
CA PRO A 14 -3.79 7.83 9.48
C PRO A 14 -4.72 7.74 8.27
N HIS A 15 -4.38 6.87 7.32
CA HIS A 15 -5.25 6.53 6.19
C HIS A 15 -5.81 5.13 6.39
N THR A 16 -7.09 4.92 6.08
CA THR A 16 -7.69 3.59 6.16
C THR A 16 -7.72 2.96 4.76
N GLY A 17 -7.42 1.67 4.67
CA GLY A 17 -7.41 0.96 3.40
C GLY A 17 -7.44 -0.56 3.53
N THR A 18 -7.41 -1.23 2.40
CA THR A 18 -7.39 -2.68 2.27
C THR A 18 -5.99 -3.13 1.90
N LEU A 19 -5.43 -4.07 2.65
CA LEU A 19 -4.12 -4.64 2.36
C LEU A 19 -4.18 -5.49 1.08
N ARG A 20 -3.41 -5.13 0.05
CA ARG A 20 -3.38 -5.80 -1.25
C ARG A 20 -2.07 -6.52 -1.55
N PHE A 21 -0.99 -6.16 -0.86
CA PHE A 21 0.33 -6.76 -1.05
C PHE A 21 1.11 -6.80 0.26
N ILE A 22 1.88 -7.87 0.48
CA ILE A 22 2.93 -7.95 1.52
C ILE A 22 4.14 -8.63 0.86
N GLY A 23 5.28 -7.98 0.82
CA GLY A 23 6.47 -8.54 0.19
C GLY A 23 7.61 -7.56 0.02
N THR A 24 8.68 -8.00 -0.63
CA THR A 24 9.78 -7.14 -1.05
C THR A 24 9.40 -6.32 -2.27
N VAL A 25 9.96 -5.12 -2.38
CA VAL A 25 9.75 -4.20 -3.52
C VAL A 25 11.09 -3.83 -4.16
N HIS A 26 11.10 -3.56 -5.46
CA HIS A 26 12.34 -3.25 -6.18
C HIS A 26 12.90 -1.86 -5.82
N PHE A 27 12.05 -0.92 -5.38
CA PHE A 27 12.46 0.47 -5.15
C PHE A 27 13.03 0.73 -3.74
N LYS A 28 12.89 -0.23 -2.81
CA LYS A 28 13.39 -0.09 -1.43
C LYS A 28 13.55 -1.44 -0.74
N ARG A 29 14.56 -1.56 0.13
CA ARG A 29 14.81 -2.78 0.91
C ARG A 29 13.72 -3.03 1.97
N GLY A 30 13.61 -4.29 2.40
CA GLY A 30 12.71 -4.74 3.46
C GLY A 30 11.34 -5.21 2.94
N PHE A 31 10.47 -5.58 3.88
CA PHE A 31 9.08 -5.93 3.59
C PHE A 31 8.19 -4.68 3.63
N TRP A 32 7.36 -4.58 2.62
CA TRP A 32 6.43 -3.48 2.41
C TRP A 32 5.01 -4.01 2.25
N CYS A 33 4.07 -3.20 2.70
CA CYS A 33 2.65 -3.41 2.53
C CYS A 33 2.15 -2.46 1.44
N GLY A 34 1.52 -3.03 0.41
CA GLY A 34 0.75 -2.28 -0.57
C GLY A 34 -0.70 -2.23 -0.11
N VAL A 35 -1.24 -1.03 0.05
CA VAL A 35 -2.60 -0.78 0.54
C VAL A 35 -3.38 -0.04 -0.52
N GLU A 36 -4.60 -0.49 -0.79
CA GLU A 36 -5.61 0.29 -1.50
C GLU A 36 -6.36 1.13 -0.49
N LEU A 37 -6.13 2.45 -0.52
CA LEU A 37 -6.80 3.42 0.33
C LEU A 37 -8.27 3.58 -0.07
N ASP A 38 -9.11 3.95 0.90
CA ASP A 38 -10.52 4.20 0.64
C ASP A 38 -10.72 5.46 -0.21
N ASP A 39 -9.95 6.50 0.10
CA ASP A 39 -9.95 7.79 -0.59
C ASP A 39 -8.83 7.91 -1.63
N GLU A 40 -8.88 8.96 -2.45
CA GLU A 40 -7.91 9.21 -3.53
C GLU A 40 -6.66 9.96 -3.04
N THR A 41 -6.14 9.57 -1.87
CA THR A 41 -4.94 10.17 -1.26
C THR A 41 -3.66 9.36 -1.49
N GLY A 42 -3.78 8.26 -2.25
CA GLY A 42 -2.68 7.39 -2.63
C GLY A 42 -1.82 7.98 -3.75
N LEU A 43 -0.71 7.31 -4.04
CA LEU A 43 0.33 7.79 -4.95
C LEU A 43 0.31 7.07 -6.32
N HIS A 44 -0.31 5.89 -6.40
CA HIS A 44 -0.30 5.05 -7.59
C HIS A 44 -1.56 4.20 -7.72
N ASP A 45 -1.64 3.35 -8.73
CA ASP A 45 -2.68 2.34 -9.00
C ASP A 45 -2.21 0.90 -8.66
N GLY A 46 -1.01 0.80 -8.09
CA GLY A 46 -0.33 -0.47 -7.75
C GLY A 46 0.80 -0.84 -8.74
N LEU A 47 1.03 0.01 -9.76
CA LEU A 47 2.23 0.04 -10.58
C LEU A 47 3.22 1.02 -9.97
N VAL A 48 4.45 0.58 -9.78
CA VAL A 48 5.54 1.50 -9.45
C VAL A 48 6.66 1.22 -10.44
N SER A 49 7.11 2.25 -11.16
CA SER A 49 8.24 2.18 -12.10
C SER A 49 8.22 0.96 -13.03
N GLY A 50 7.06 0.64 -13.61
CA GLY A 50 6.89 -0.48 -14.54
C GLY A 50 6.69 -1.86 -13.91
N VAL A 51 6.74 -1.99 -12.59
CA VAL A 51 6.49 -3.25 -11.87
C VAL A 51 5.14 -3.23 -11.18
N ARG A 52 4.29 -4.21 -11.50
CA ARG A 52 2.94 -4.39 -10.95
C ARG A 52 2.99 -5.23 -9.69
N TYR A 53 2.52 -4.68 -8.57
CA TYR A 53 2.44 -5.40 -7.30
C TYR A 53 1.01 -5.80 -6.93
N PHE A 54 0.07 -4.90 -7.22
CA PHE A 54 -1.37 -5.09 -7.06
C PHE A 54 -2.11 -4.15 -8.02
N THR A 55 -3.43 -4.26 -8.07
CA THR A 55 -4.29 -3.41 -8.89
C THR A 55 -5.32 -2.72 -7.99
N CYS A 56 -5.43 -1.41 -8.14
CA CYS A 56 -6.48 -0.58 -7.54
C CYS A 56 -6.77 0.63 -8.45
N PRO A 57 -7.81 1.43 -8.18
CA PRO A 57 -8.03 2.67 -8.91
C PRO A 57 -6.81 3.63 -8.83
N PRO A 58 -6.65 4.54 -9.80
CA PRO A 58 -5.61 5.57 -9.74
C PRO A 58 -5.68 6.38 -8.44
N LYS A 59 -4.52 6.78 -7.92
CA LYS A 59 -4.40 7.57 -6.67
C LYS A 59 -4.95 6.86 -5.43
N LYS A 60 -5.06 5.53 -5.42
CA LYS A 60 -5.49 4.77 -4.22
C LYS A 60 -4.42 3.84 -3.69
N GLY A 61 -3.36 3.57 -4.43
CA GLY A 61 -2.26 2.73 -4.00
C GLY A 61 -1.29 3.50 -3.11
N LEU A 62 -0.97 2.93 -1.94
CA LEU A 62 0.07 3.42 -1.05
C LEU A 62 0.96 2.27 -0.59
N PHE A 63 2.27 2.48 -0.60
CA PHE A 63 3.24 1.59 0.02
C PHE A 63 3.70 2.13 1.37
N ALA A 64 3.67 1.28 2.39
CA ALA A 64 4.21 1.59 3.72
C ALA A 64 5.00 0.40 4.30
N PRO A 65 6.02 0.66 5.15
CA PRO A 65 6.70 -0.41 5.89
C PRO A 65 5.72 -1.17 6.78
N LEU A 66 5.98 -2.46 7.04
CA LEU A 66 5.14 -3.30 7.92
C LEU A 66 4.90 -2.65 9.31
N SER A 67 5.88 -1.90 9.83
CA SER A 67 5.80 -1.19 11.11
C SER A 67 4.89 0.04 11.13
N LYS A 68 4.30 0.41 9.99
CA LYS A 68 3.40 1.54 9.81
C LYS A 68 1.97 1.11 9.47
N ILE A 69 1.70 -0.19 9.55
CA ILE A 69 0.40 -0.83 9.34
C ILE A 69 -0.18 -1.22 10.70
#